data_AF-A0A510L925-F1
#
_entry.id   AF-A0A510L925-F1
#
_cell.length_a   1.000
_cell.length_b   1.000
_cell.length_c   1.000
_cell.angle_alpha   90.00
_cell.angle_beta   90.00
_cell.angle_gamma   90.00
#
_symmetry.space_group_name_H-M   'P 1'
#
loop_
_entity.id
_entity.type
_entity.pdbx_description
1 polymer ?
#
loop_
_entity_poly.entity_id
_entity_poly.type
_entity_poly.pdbx_seq_one_letter_code
_entity_poly.pdbx_strand_id
1 'polypeptide(L)'
;MHDRYIHLISELFFERIFVNKALIYYRQHGDNQIGAKNTIRELLSKRYFDERDRQLIKVIYNKYGSLLTEDKKKLIEEYFKITDIEKNRFNRFLNLKKSKINIPLKKQISFIVKG
;
A
#
# COMPACT_ATOMS: atom_id res chain seq x y z
N MET A 1 -12.21 0.37 -5.69
CA MET A 1 -12.04 1.12 -4.43
C MET A 1 -12.22 0.19 -3.23
N HIS A 2 -13.30 -0.60 -3.16
CA HIS A 2 -13.59 -1.50 -2.02
C HIS A 2 -12.54 -2.60 -1.78
N ASP A 3 -12.06 -3.28 -2.82
CA ASP A 3 -11.12 -4.41 -2.67
C ASP A 3 -9.81 -4.03 -1.99
N ARG A 4 -9.33 -2.80 -2.23
CA ARG A 4 -8.11 -2.28 -1.58
C ARG A 4 -8.29 -2.13 -0.08
N TYR A 5 -9.46 -1.66 0.36
CA TYR A 5 -9.76 -1.48 1.78
C TYR A 5 -9.96 -2.82 2.48
N ILE A 6 -10.70 -3.74 1.84
CA ILE A 6 -10.84 -5.11 2.35
C ILE A 6 -9.47 -5.76 2.47
N HIS A 7 -8.62 -5.64 1.45
CA HIS A 7 -7.25 -6.15 1.48
C HIS A 7 -6.46 -5.61 2.68
N LEU A 8 -6.53 -4.30 2.96
CA LEU A 8 -5.80 -3.70 4.07
C LEU A 8 -6.29 -4.24 5.43
N ILE A 9 -7.61 -4.32 5.62
CA ILE A 9 -8.20 -4.88 6.85
C ILE A 9 -7.82 -6.36 7.01
N SER A 10 -7.97 -7.16 5.95
CA SER A 10 -7.57 -8.56 5.95
C SER A 10 -6.10 -8.74 6.30
N GLU A 11 -5.21 -7.89 5.78
CA GLU A 11 -3.78 -7.99 6.06
C GLU A 11 -3.40 -7.60 7.49
N LEU A 12 -4.16 -6.70 8.13
CA LEU A 12 -3.85 -6.23 9.48
C LEU A 12 -4.41 -7.13 10.58
N PHE A 13 -5.59 -7.71 10.38
CA PHE A 13 -6.34 -8.39 11.44
C PHE A 13 -6.61 -9.87 11.17
N PHE A 14 -6.34 -10.37 9.97
CA PHE A 14 -6.69 -11.73 9.59
C PHE A 14 -5.52 -12.45 8.93
N GLU A 15 -5.64 -13.77 8.86
CA GLU A 15 -4.73 -14.62 8.10
C GLU A 15 -5.34 -14.93 6.72
N ARG A 16 -4.51 -14.88 5.68
CA ARG A 16 -4.94 -15.17 4.30
C ARG A 16 -4.58 -16.61 3.95
N ILE A 17 -5.59 -17.41 3.69
CA ILE A 17 -5.45 -18.81 3.28
C ILE A 17 -5.74 -18.90 1.78
N PHE A 18 -4.82 -19.52 1.02
CA PHE A 18 -5.05 -19.82 -0.38
C PHE A 18 -5.76 -21.17 -0.51
N VAL A 19 -6.93 -21.16 -1.16
CA VAL A 19 -7.68 -22.38 -1.46
C VAL A 19 -7.47 -22.71 -2.94
N ASN A 20 -6.77 -23.80 -3.23
CA ASN A 20 -6.48 -24.23 -4.59
C ASN A 20 -7.68 -24.87 -5.30
N LYS A 21 -8.80 -24.15 -5.39
CA LYS A 21 -9.99 -24.53 -6.15
C LYS A 21 -10.74 -23.29 -6.65
N ALA A 22 -11.37 -23.40 -7.82
CA ALA A 22 -12.21 -22.34 -8.35
C ALA A 22 -13.48 -22.20 -7.50
N LEU A 23 -13.55 -21.16 -6.67
CA LEU A 23 -14.70 -20.87 -5.81
C LEU A 23 -15.68 -19.86 -6.41
N ILE A 24 -15.25 -19.11 -7.43
CA ILE A 24 -16.03 -18.02 -8.02
C ILE A 24 -15.90 -18.10 -9.53
N TYR A 25 -17.05 -18.05 -10.23
CA TYR A 25 -17.08 -17.80 -11.67
C TYR A 25 -17.00 -16.30 -11.92
N TYR A 26 -15.81 -15.80 -12.26
CA TYR A 26 -15.62 -14.39 -12.57
C TYR A 26 -15.96 -14.13 -14.05
N ARG A 27 -16.98 -13.31 -14.31
CA ARG A 27 -17.34 -12.90 -15.67
C ARG A 27 -16.47 -11.71 -16.08
N GLN A 28 -15.54 -11.94 -17.01
CA GLN A 28 -14.85 -10.85 -17.70
C GLN A 28 -15.77 -10.31 -18.80
N HIS A 29 -16.05 -9.01 -18.78
CA HIS A 29 -16.71 -8.33 -19.89
C HIS A 29 -15.68 -8.03 -20.98
N GLY A 30 -15.96 -8.41 -22.23
CA GLY A 30 -14.98 -8.44 -23.35
C GLY A 30 -14.33 -7.10 -23.71
N ASP A 31 -14.95 -5.98 -23.35
CA ASP A 31 -14.42 -4.63 -23.61
C ASP A 31 -13.71 -4.00 -22.41
N ASN A 32 -13.62 -4.70 -21.27
CA ASN A 32 -12.72 -4.30 -20.20
C ASN A 32 -11.28 -4.65 -20.61
N GLN A 33 -10.71 -3.81 -21.48
CA GLN A 33 -9.25 -3.69 -21.55
C GLN A 33 -8.76 -3.23 -20.18
N ILE A 34 -8.45 -4.18 -19.30
CA ILE A 34 -7.61 -3.97 -18.11
C ILE A 34 -6.17 -3.81 -18.64
N GLY A 35 -5.98 -2.75 -19.39
CA GLY A 35 -4.82 -2.41 -20.18
C GLY A 35 -4.89 -0.92 -20.35
N ALA A 36 -4.44 -0.22 -19.31
CA ALA A 36 -4.39 1.22 -19.23
C ALA A 36 -3.95 1.85 -20.57
N LYS A 37 -4.83 2.61 -21.23
CA LYS A 37 -4.42 3.72 -22.11
C LYS A 37 -3.83 4.89 -21.28
N ASN A 38 -3.15 4.59 -20.17
CA ASN A 38 -2.59 5.62 -19.32
C ASN A 38 -1.30 6.07 -19.98
N THR A 39 -1.27 7.33 -20.40
CA THR A 39 -0.05 7.95 -20.90
C THR A 39 1.03 7.94 -19.83
N ILE A 40 2.30 7.94 -20.25
CA ILE A 40 3.48 8.04 -19.37
C ILE A 40 3.31 9.20 -18.37
N ARG A 41 2.65 10.29 -18.78
CA ARG A 41 2.33 11.47 -17.96
C ARG A 41 1.49 11.14 -16.72
N GLU A 42 0.47 10.30 -16.81
CA GLU A 42 -0.37 9.91 -15.67
C GLU A 42 0.35 8.98 -14.69
N LEU A 43 1.25 8.14 -15.22
CA LEU A 43 2.12 7.31 -14.40
C LEU A 43 3.18 8.16 -13.68
N LEU A 44 3.60 9.28 -14.27
CA LEU A 44 4.54 10.22 -13.67
C LEU A 44 3.89 11.17 -12.65
N SER A 45 2.60 11.50 -12.78
CA SER A 45 1.92 12.44 -11.89
C SER A 45 1.43 11.83 -10.57
N LYS A 46 1.18 10.51 -10.53
CA LYS A 46 0.69 9.85 -9.31
C LYS A 46 1.82 9.62 -8.32
N ARG A 47 1.65 10.15 -7.10
CA ARG A 47 2.49 9.82 -5.95
C ARG A 47 2.45 8.32 -5.69
N TYR A 48 3.57 7.80 -5.22
CA TYR A 48 3.68 6.37 -4.92
C TYR A 48 2.77 5.96 -3.74
N PHE A 49 2.65 6.83 -2.74
CA PHE A 49 1.74 6.64 -1.61
C PHE A 49 0.52 7.54 -1.75
N ASP A 50 -0.66 6.95 -1.60
CA ASP A 50 -1.94 7.66 -1.59
C ASP A 50 -2.21 8.21 -0.17
N GLU A 51 -2.49 9.49 -0.05
CA GLU A 51 -2.79 10.11 1.25
C GLU A 51 -4.03 9.49 1.90
N ARG A 52 -5.01 9.04 1.10
CA ARG A 52 -6.23 8.40 1.61
C ARG A 52 -5.92 7.09 2.33
N ASP A 53 -4.96 6.32 1.79
CA ASP A 53 -4.52 5.08 2.42
C ASP A 53 -3.81 5.38 3.75
N ARG A 54 -2.99 6.44 3.79
CA ARG A 54 -2.32 6.90 5.02
C ARG A 54 -3.32 7.32 6.10
N GLN A 55 -4.34 8.11 5.73
CA GLN A 55 -5.38 8.54 6.67
C GLN A 55 -6.20 7.35 7.18
N LEU A 56 -6.56 6.40 6.32
CA LEU A 56 -7.25 5.19 6.73
C LEU A 56 -6.42 4.38 7.74
N ILE A 57 -5.15 4.11 7.43
CA ILE A 57 -4.25 3.39 8.33
C ILE A 57 -4.12 4.13 9.67
N LYS A 58 -4.05 5.47 9.67
CA LYS A 58 -4.03 6.30 10.88
C LYS A 58 -5.29 6.11 11.72
N VAL A 59 -6.47 6.14 11.11
CA VAL A 59 -7.74 5.90 11.81
C VAL A 59 -7.78 4.50 12.40
N ILE A 60 -7.36 3.48 11.64
CA ILE A 60 -7.31 2.09 12.12
C ILE A 60 -6.34 1.96 13.30
N TYR A 61 -5.13 2.50 13.17
CA TYR A 61 -4.10 2.42 14.21
C TYR A 61 -4.57 3.07 15.52
N ASN A 62 -5.18 4.25 15.43
CA ASN A 62 -5.65 4.97 16.61
C ASN A 62 -6.85 4.29 17.28
N LYS A 63 -7.79 3.76 16.50
CA LYS A 63 -9.03 3.19 17.02
C LYS A 63 -8.91 1.72 17.45
N TYR A 64 -8.08 0.96 16.75
CA TYR A 64 -7.98 -0.49 16.89
C TYR A 64 -6.54 -0.97 17.16
N GLY A 65 -5.64 -0.06 17.52
CA GLY A 65 -4.23 -0.39 17.76
C GLY A 65 -4.02 -1.47 18.81
N SER A 66 -4.90 -1.56 19.82
CA SER A 66 -4.83 -2.62 20.84
C SER A 66 -5.04 -4.03 20.29
N LEU A 67 -5.73 -4.18 19.16
CA LEU A 67 -5.99 -5.46 18.50
C LEU A 67 -4.87 -5.88 17.54
N LEU A 68 -3.94 -4.98 17.23
CA LEU A 68 -2.81 -5.27 16.35
C LEU A 68 -1.70 -5.99 17.12
N THR A 69 -1.06 -6.95 16.46
CA THR A 69 0.19 -7.53 16.97
C THR A 69 1.32 -6.49 16.94
N GLU A 70 2.32 -6.65 17.80
CA GLU A 70 3.46 -5.73 17.88
C GLU A 70 4.20 -5.59 16.54
N ASP A 71 4.35 -6.68 15.79
CA ASP A 71 4.95 -6.62 14.45
C ASP A 71 4.12 -5.78 13.47
N LYS A 72 2.79 -5.87 13.51
CA LYS A 72 1.90 -5.07 12.65
C LYS A 72 1.93 -3.60 13.06
N LYS A 73 1.96 -3.29 14.36
CA LYS A 73 2.14 -1.91 14.87
C LYS A 73 3.45 -1.32 14.35
N LYS A 74 4.56 -2.04 14.53
CA LYS A 74 5.89 -1.60 14.08
C LYS A 74 5.93 -1.36 12.57
N LEU A 75 5.31 -2.25 11.79
CA LEU A 75 5.18 -2.09 10.33
C LEU A 75 4.38 -0.82 9.95
N ILE A 76 3.29 -0.53 10.66
CA ILE A 76 2.50 0.70 10.46
C ILE A 76 3.31 1.95 10.83
N GLU A 77 4.05 1.92 11.93
CA GLU A 77 4.91 3.04 12.33
C GLU A 77 6.04 3.30 11.32
N GLU A 78 6.67 2.25 10.81
CA GLU A 78 7.63 2.34 9.71
C GLU A 78 6.98 2.95 8.46
N TYR A 79 5.77 2.50 8.12
CA TYR A 79 4.99 3.06 7.02
C TYR A 79 4.73 4.57 7.21
N PHE A 80 4.35 5.02 8.41
CA PHE A 80 4.17 6.45 8.67
C PHE A 80 5.47 7.23 8.51
N LYS A 81 6.62 6.72 8.97
CA LYS A 81 7.93 7.38 8.81
C LYS A 81 8.36 7.51 7.35
N ILE A 82 7.93 6.60 6.48
CA ILE A 82 8.25 6.60 5.04
C ILE A 82 7.30 7.51 4.27
N THR A 83 6.03 7.55 4.66
CA THR A 83 4.97 8.33 3.98
C THR A 83 4.82 9.76 4.47
N ASP A 84 5.55 10.13 5.53
CA ASP A 84 5.57 11.48 6.09
C ASP A 84 6.16 12.51 5.11
N ILE A 85 5.29 13.25 4.42
CA ILE A 85 5.67 14.24 3.40
C ILE A 85 6.36 15.48 3.98
N GLU A 86 6.25 15.73 5.29
CA GLU A 86 6.92 16.85 5.95
C GLU A 86 8.43 16.58 6.08
N LYS A 87 8.85 15.31 6.05
CA LYS A 87 10.25 14.92 6.08
C LYS A 87 10.87 14.95 4.68
N ASN A 88 12.16 15.29 4.64
CA ASN A 88 12.93 15.24 3.40
C ASN A 88 12.90 13.83 2.79
N ARG A 89 12.73 13.77 1.46
CA ARG A 89 12.75 12.56 0.62
C ARG A 89 13.92 11.63 0.94
N PHE A 90 15.12 12.17 1.15
CA PHE A 90 16.29 11.35 1.47
C PHE A 90 16.12 10.60 2.80
N ASN A 91 15.65 11.27 3.85
CA ASN A 91 15.38 10.66 5.16
C ASN A 91 14.30 9.58 5.05
N ARG A 92 13.24 9.85 4.27
CA ARG A 92 12.18 8.85 4.04
C ARG A 92 12.69 7.64 3.26
N PHE A 93 13.60 7.85 2.31
CA PHE A 93 14.25 6.76 1.58
C PHE A 93 15.18 5.92 2.48
N LEU A 94 15.93 6.56 3.37
CA LEU A 94 16.71 5.86 4.39
C LEU A 94 15.81 5.05 5.33
N ASN A 95 14.68 5.62 5.76
CA ASN A 95 13.69 4.90 6.56
C ASN A 95 13.14 3.69 5.80
N LEU A 96 12.86 3.83 4.51
CA LEU A 96 12.42 2.72 3.66
C LEU A 96 13.47 1.60 3.60
N LYS A 97 14.75 1.95 3.41
CA LYS A 97 15.85 0.97 3.38
C LYS A 97 16.07 0.25 4.71
N LYS A 98 15.76 0.90 5.83
CA LYS A 98 15.84 0.32 7.18
C LYS A 98 14.60 -0.48 7.57
N SER A 99 13.46 -0.24 6.91
CA SER A 99 12.18 -0.86 7.23
C SER A 99 12.11 -2.32 6.75
N LYS A 100 11.17 -3.08 7.34
CA LYS A 100 10.83 -4.44 6.86
C LYS A 100 9.92 -4.42 5.61
N ILE A 101 9.56 -3.24 5.12
CA ILE A 101 8.61 -3.09 4.00
C ILE A 101 9.30 -3.43 2.68
N ASN A 102 8.96 -4.59 2.13
CA ASN A 102 9.48 -5.01 0.83
C ASN A 102 8.77 -4.26 -0.31
N ILE A 103 9.50 -3.38 -0.99
CA ILE A 103 9.01 -2.62 -2.15
C ILE A 103 9.85 -3.00 -3.38
N PRO A 104 9.26 -3.31 -4.53
CA PRO A 104 10.01 -3.59 -5.76
C PRO A 104 10.95 -2.42 -6.15
N LEU A 105 12.14 -2.73 -6.67
CA LEU A 105 13.16 -1.73 -7.08
C LEU A 105 12.59 -0.58 -7.94
N LYS A 106 11.78 -0.89 -8.95
CA LYS A 106 11.13 0.12 -9.82
C LYS A 106 10.33 1.15 -9.03
N LYS A 107 9.65 0.70 -7.97
CA LYS A 107 8.83 1.53 -7.08
C LYS A 107 9.70 2.33 -6.10
N GLN A 108 10.82 1.76 -5.63
CA GLN A 108 11.80 2.51 -4.81
C GLN A 108 12.43 3.67 -5.60
N ILE A 109 12.77 3.46 -6.88
CA ILE A 109 13.29 4.52 -7.75
C ILE A 109 12.21 5.59 -7.97
N SER A 110 10.97 5.17 -8.27
CA SER A 110 9.84 6.10 -8.39
C SER A 110 9.59 6.88 -7.09
N PHE A 111 9.86 6.31 -5.93
CA PHE A 111 9.75 6.99 -4.65
C PHE A 111 10.80 8.09 -4.46
N ILE A 112 12.03 7.90 -4.94
CA ILE A 112 13.05 8.97 -4.89
C ILE A 112 12.68 10.12 -5.84
N VAL A 113 12.21 9.76 -7.04
CA VAL A 113 11.90 10.73 -8.11
C VAL A 113 10.59 11.48 -7.85
N LYS A 114 9.57 10.83 -7.29
CA LYS A 114 8.19 11.36 -7.15
C LYS A 114 7.66 11.43 -5.72
N GLY A 115 8.43 10.97 -4.74
CA GLY A 115 7.99 10.78 -3.35
C GLY A 115 7.83 12.08 -2.58
#